data_AF-A0A6P0K3H9-F1
#
_entry.id   AF-A0A6P0K3H9-F1
#
_cell.length_a   1.000
_cell.length_b   1.000
_cell.length_c   1.000
_cell.angle_alpha   90.00
_cell.angle_beta   90.00
_cell.angle_gamma   90.00
#
_symmetry.space_group_name_H-M   'P 1'
#
loop_
_entity.id
_entity.type
_entity.pdbx_description
1 polymer ?
#
loop_
_entity_poly.entity_id
_entity_poly.type
_entity_poly.pdbx_seq_one_letter_code
_entity_poly.pdbx_strand_id
1 'polypeptide(L)'
;MHLLIPAAGLGKRMGSDRNKLLLTLFDQPLLAWTLQAAQASNTINWIGLIGQSYDFSAFEKILAALNLTKPVECIQGGETRQESVYNGLQGLPEGAERVLIHDGARCLVTPDLFDRCSETLQTCPGLIAAVPVKDTIKVVGEDSVIQDTPNRQHL
;
A
#
# COMPACT_ATOMS: atom_id res chain seq x y z
N MET A 1 -8.77 -8.05 10.45
CA MET A 1 -7.98 -6.81 10.28
C MET A 1 -8.32 -6.21 8.93
N HIS A 2 -8.59 -4.90 8.88
CA HIS A 2 -8.89 -4.20 7.64
C HIS A 2 -7.59 -3.74 6.96
N LEU A 3 -7.55 -3.83 5.63
CA LEU A 3 -6.43 -3.35 4.82
C LEU A 3 -6.91 -2.26 3.86
N LEU A 4 -6.27 -1.11 3.86
CA LEU A 4 -6.44 -0.08 2.85
C LEU A 4 -5.27 -0.09 1.88
N ILE A 5 -5.56 -0.06 0.59
CA ILE A 5 -4.59 -0.01 -0.49
C ILE A 5 -4.79 1.30 -1.27
N PRO A 6 -4.02 2.36 -0.95
CA PRO A 6 -4.02 3.58 -1.75
C PRO A 6 -3.47 3.30 -3.15
N ALA A 7 -4.35 3.39 -4.13
CA ALA A 7 -4.12 3.09 -5.53
C ALA A 7 -4.43 4.27 -6.47
N ALA A 8 -4.85 5.43 -5.96
CA ALA A 8 -5.29 6.59 -6.76
C ALA A 8 -4.16 7.42 -7.43
N GLY A 9 -2.92 6.90 -7.45
CA GLY A 9 -1.74 7.63 -7.92
C GLY A 9 -1.43 7.39 -9.41
N LEU A 10 -1.21 8.48 -10.16
CA LEU A 10 -0.91 8.44 -11.60
C LEU A 10 0.48 7.88 -11.97
N GLY A 11 1.37 7.61 -11.01
CA GLY A 11 2.68 7.03 -11.34
C GLY A 11 3.61 7.91 -12.19
N LYS A 12 3.46 9.25 -12.20
CA LYS A 12 4.21 10.21 -13.05
C LYS A 12 5.72 9.94 -13.19
N ARG A 13 6.40 9.51 -12.11
CA ARG A 13 7.84 9.18 -12.12
C ARG A 13 8.20 7.96 -12.96
N MET A 14 7.24 7.09 -13.26
CA MET A 14 7.38 5.93 -14.15
C MET A 14 7.22 6.31 -15.63
N GLY A 15 6.98 7.59 -15.95
CA GLY A 15 6.73 8.03 -17.33
C GLY A 15 5.48 7.42 -17.95
N SER A 16 4.56 6.93 -17.13
CA SER A 16 3.31 6.33 -17.58
C SER A 16 2.18 7.36 -17.49
N ASP A 17 1.36 7.43 -18.53
CA ASP A 17 0.13 8.23 -18.56
C ASP A 17 -1.03 7.56 -17.79
N ARG A 18 -0.77 6.39 -17.21
CA ARG A 18 -1.77 5.53 -16.56
C ARG A 18 -1.30 5.11 -15.17
N ASN A 19 -2.26 4.69 -14.36
CA ASN A 19 -2.00 4.16 -13.04
C ASN A 19 -0.97 3.02 -13.10
N LYS A 20 0.20 3.23 -12.49
CA LYS A 20 1.32 2.27 -12.50
C LYS A 20 0.92 0.88 -11.99
N LEU A 21 -0.12 0.78 -11.16
CA LEU A 21 -0.58 -0.48 -10.60
C LEU A 21 -1.22 -1.42 -11.63
N LEU A 22 -1.58 -0.87 -12.80
CA LEU A 22 -2.09 -1.61 -13.95
C LEU A 22 -0.98 -2.15 -14.85
N LEU A 23 0.28 -1.74 -14.63
CA LEU A 23 1.42 -2.30 -15.35
C LEU A 23 1.59 -3.78 -15.00
N THR A 24 2.01 -4.57 -15.99
CA THR A 24 2.19 -6.01 -15.83
C THR A 24 3.60 -6.35 -15.36
N LEU A 25 3.69 -7.33 -14.46
CA LEU A 25 4.89 -8.00 -14.02
C LEU A 25 4.60 -9.50 -14.10
N PHE A 26 5.37 -10.24 -14.92
CA PHE A 26 5.12 -11.65 -15.23
C PHE A 26 3.65 -11.91 -15.58
N ASP A 27 3.14 -11.19 -16.57
CA ASP A 27 1.76 -11.30 -17.11
C ASP A 27 0.63 -10.97 -16.13
N GLN A 28 0.94 -10.46 -14.93
CA GLN A 28 -0.05 -10.04 -13.95
C GLN A 28 0.11 -8.57 -13.58
N PRO A 29 -0.98 -7.79 -13.44
CA PRO A 29 -0.90 -6.41 -12.97
C PRO A 29 -0.23 -6.33 -11.60
N LEU A 30 0.58 -5.30 -11.34
CA LEU A 30 1.25 -5.10 -10.05
C LEU A 30 0.28 -5.16 -8.86
N LEU A 31 -0.93 -4.61 -9.03
CA LEU A 31 -1.98 -4.68 -8.01
C LEU A 31 -2.39 -6.13 -7.66
N ALA A 32 -2.39 -7.03 -8.64
CA ALA A 32 -2.84 -8.40 -8.48
C ALA A 32 -1.97 -9.15 -7.46
N TRP A 33 -0.65 -8.98 -7.54
CA TRP A 33 0.30 -9.56 -6.58
C TRP A 33 0.03 -9.11 -5.13
N THR A 34 -0.22 -7.82 -4.92
CA THR A 34 -0.58 -7.28 -3.60
C THR A 34 -1.89 -7.86 -3.08
N LEU A 35 -2.92 -7.94 -3.94
CA LEU A 35 -4.23 -8.49 -3.57
C LEU A 35 -4.14 -9.97 -3.22
N GLN A 36 -3.36 -10.75 -3.96
CA GLN A 36 -3.12 -12.17 -3.67
C GLN A 36 -2.42 -12.38 -2.32
N ALA A 37 -1.42 -11.55 -2.00
CA ALA A 37 -0.76 -11.60 -0.69
C ALA A 37 -1.74 -11.25 0.46
N ALA A 38 -2.58 -10.23 0.26
CA ALA A 38 -3.61 -9.86 1.24
C ALA A 38 -4.69 -10.95 1.37
N GLN A 39 -5.06 -11.62 0.28
CA GLN A 39 -5.97 -12.76 0.27
C GLN A 39 -5.41 -13.96 1.02
N ALA A 40 -4.12 -14.25 0.89
CA ALA A 40 -3.48 -15.38 1.55
C ALA A 40 -3.12 -15.13 3.03
N SER A 41 -3.16 -13.89 3.51
CA SER A 41 -2.98 -13.57 4.94
C SER A 41 -4.10 -14.17 5.79
N ASN A 42 -3.79 -14.63 7.00
CA ASN A 42 -4.81 -15.19 7.90
C ASN A 42 -5.60 -14.10 8.64
N THR A 43 -4.99 -12.93 8.85
CA THR A 43 -5.54 -11.87 9.70
C THR A 43 -6.33 -10.81 8.93
N ILE A 44 -6.03 -10.59 7.65
CA ILE A 44 -6.79 -9.66 6.80
C ILE A 44 -8.17 -10.27 6.50
N ASN A 45 -9.24 -9.51 6.75
CA ASN A 45 -10.62 -9.98 6.53
C ASN A 45 -11.44 -9.07 5.61
N TRP A 46 -10.93 -7.90 5.24
CA TRP A 46 -11.56 -6.96 4.32
C TRP A 46 -10.51 -6.04 3.70
N ILE A 47 -10.71 -5.67 2.45
CA ILE A 47 -9.75 -4.86 1.67
C ILE A 47 -10.47 -3.66 1.04
N GLY A 48 -10.03 -2.45 1.37
CA GLY A 48 -10.45 -1.22 0.70
C GLY A 48 -9.41 -0.80 -0.34
N LEU A 49 -9.79 -0.85 -1.61
CA LEU A 49 -8.97 -0.47 -2.75
C LEU A 49 -9.30 0.96 -3.17
N ILE A 50 -8.41 1.90 -2.87
CA ILE A 50 -8.69 3.33 -3.04
C ILE A 50 -8.17 3.80 -4.40
N GLY A 51 -9.03 3.98 -5.39
CA GLY A 51 -8.67 4.35 -6.76
C GLY A 51 -9.32 5.64 -7.24
N GLN A 52 -8.94 6.09 -8.43
CA GLN A 52 -9.73 7.08 -9.13
C GLN A 52 -10.87 6.39 -9.88
N SER A 53 -12.01 7.05 -10.05
CA SER A 53 -13.19 6.47 -10.74
C SER A 53 -12.87 5.91 -12.13
N TYR A 54 -11.97 6.55 -12.87
CA TYR A 54 -11.53 6.08 -14.19
C TYR A 54 -10.71 4.78 -14.15
N ASP A 55 -10.12 4.42 -13.00
CA ASP A 55 -9.39 3.17 -12.80
C ASP A 55 -10.31 2.01 -12.38
N PHE A 56 -11.53 2.28 -11.90
CA PHE A 56 -12.40 1.26 -11.31
C PHE A 56 -12.73 0.12 -12.26
N SER A 57 -13.02 0.44 -13.53
CA SER A 57 -13.27 -0.61 -14.54
C SER A 57 -12.06 -1.53 -14.74
N ALA A 58 -10.84 -1.01 -14.61
CA ALA A 58 -9.63 -1.83 -14.68
C ALA A 58 -9.46 -2.67 -13.39
N PHE A 59 -9.75 -2.10 -12.22
CA PHE A 59 -9.70 -2.81 -10.95
C PHE A 59 -10.71 -3.95 -10.89
N GLU A 60 -11.94 -3.74 -11.33
CA GLU A 60 -12.97 -4.78 -11.41
C GLU A 60 -12.53 -5.97 -12.26
N LYS A 61 -11.86 -5.73 -13.41
CA LYS A 61 -11.30 -6.80 -14.25
C LYS A 61 -10.22 -7.60 -13.52
N ILE A 62 -9.37 -6.93 -12.76
CA ILE A 62 -8.33 -7.59 -11.94
C ILE A 62 -8.99 -8.45 -10.86
N LEU A 63 -9.97 -7.88 -10.13
CA LEU A 63 -10.67 -8.58 -9.05
C LEU A 63 -11.42 -9.81 -9.56
N ALA A 64 -12.11 -9.70 -10.70
CA ALA A 64 -12.81 -10.80 -11.34
C ALA A 64 -11.86 -11.95 -11.76
N ALA A 65 -10.62 -11.64 -12.14
CA ALA A 65 -9.63 -12.64 -12.53
C ALA A 65 -9.00 -13.37 -11.32
N LEU A 66 -9.05 -12.78 -10.12
CA LEU A 66 -8.35 -13.29 -8.94
C LEU A 66 -9.16 -14.25 -8.07
N ASN A 67 -10.47 -14.38 -8.29
CA ASN A 67 -11.37 -15.24 -7.50
C ASN A 67 -11.18 -15.08 -5.98
N LEU A 68 -11.09 -13.83 -5.51
CA LEU A 68 -10.87 -13.51 -4.10
C LEU A 68 -12.09 -13.93 -3.26
N THR A 69 -11.86 -14.49 -2.09
CA THR A 69 -12.95 -14.86 -1.16
C THR A 69 -13.19 -13.79 -0.10
N LYS A 70 -12.24 -12.89 0.11
CA LYS A 70 -12.38 -11.76 1.04
C LYS A 70 -13.10 -10.61 0.35
N PRO A 71 -13.96 -9.87 1.07
CA PRO A 71 -14.62 -8.70 0.51
C PRO A 71 -13.58 -7.64 0.13
N VAL A 72 -13.72 -7.12 -1.09
CA VAL A 72 -12.95 -6.00 -1.61
C VAL A 72 -13.90 -4.89 -2.02
N GLU A 73 -13.65 -3.68 -1.52
CA GLU A 73 -14.46 -2.50 -1.83
C GLU A 73 -13.60 -1.45 -2.54
N CYS A 74 -14.07 -0.97 -3.70
CA CYS A 74 -13.44 0.13 -4.41
C CYS A 74 -13.90 1.45 -3.79
N ILE A 75 -12.96 2.25 -3.28
CA ILE A 75 -13.22 3.54 -2.63
C ILE A 75 -12.67 4.66 -3.50
N GLN A 76 -13.45 5.73 -3.68
CA GLN A 76 -13.02 6.89 -4.45
C GLN A 76 -11.90 7.63 -3.71
N GLY A 77 -10.74 7.72 -4.35
CA GLY A 77 -9.59 8.49 -3.89
C GLY A 77 -9.78 9.99 -4.04
N GLY A 78 -8.86 10.74 -3.44
CA GLY A 78 -8.81 12.21 -3.52
C GLY A 78 -7.76 12.70 -4.53
N GLU A 79 -7.57 14.01 -4.58
CA GLU A 79 -6.53 14.65 -5.40
C GLU A 79 -5.12 14.37 -4.87
N THR A 80 -5.00 14.19 -3.55
CA THR A 80 -3.73 13.88 -2.89
C THR A 80 -3.71 12.46 -2.31
N ARG A 81 -2.50 11.96 -2.03
CA ARG A 81 -2.35 10.69 -1.30
C ARG A 81 -3.00 10.75 0.07
N GLN A 82 -2.88 11.88 0.78
CA GLN A 82 -3.44 12.04 2.11
C GLN A 82 -4.96 12.03 2.09
N GLU A 83 -5.56 12.75 1.13
CA GLU A 83 -7.01 12.76 0.93
C GLU A 83 -7.53 11.38 0.53
N SER A 84 -6.81 10.67 -0.35
CA SER A 84 -7.15 9.29 -0.70
C SER A 84 -7.16 8.38 0.52
N VAL A 85 -6.14 8.46 1.38
CA VAL A 85 -6.11 7.69 2.64
C VAL A 85 -7.27 8.11 3.55
N TYR A 86 -7.56 9.40 3.66
CA TYR A 86 -8.68 9.90 4.46
C TYR A 86 -10.02 9.33 3.99
N ASN A 87 -10.30 9.35 2.68
CA ASN A 87 -11.50 8.74 2.11
C ASN A 87 -11.54 7.23 2.38
N GLY A 88 -10.40 6.54 2.28
CA GLY A 88 -10.28 5.14 2.66
C GLY A 88 -10.64 4.87 4.12
N LEU A 89 -10.21 5.74 5.05
CA LEU A 89 -10.56 5.63 6.46
C LEU A 89 -12.06 5.86 6.71
N GLN A 90 -12.69 6.79 5.96
CA GLN A 90 -14.13 7.02 6.04
C GLN A 90 -14.96 5.84 5.46
N GLY A 91 -14.38 5.08 4.54
CA GLY A 91 -14.99 3.88 3.95
C GLY A 91 -14.71 2.58 4.69
N LEU A 92 -14.14 2.63 5.90
CA LEU A 92 -13.94 1.43 6.70
C LEU A 92 -15.29 0.84 7.17
N PRO A 93 -15.41 -0.50 7.29
CA PRO A 93 -16.59 -1.12 7.87
C PRO A 93 -16.90 -0.60 9.28
N GLU A 94 -18.19 -0.59 9.64
CA GLU A 94 -18.62 -0.21 10.98
C GLU A 94 -17.94 -1.09 12.04
N GLY A 95 -17.45 -0.48 13.13
CA GLY A 95 -16.71 -1.17 14.18
C GLY A 95 -15.22 -1.43 13.87
N ALA A 96 -14.69 -0.90 12.75
CA ALA A 96 -13.25 -0.95 12.49
C ALA A 96 -12.45 -0.10 13.50
N GLU A 97 -11.76 -0.75 14.43
CA GLU A 97 -10.90 -0.06 15.42
C GLU A 97 -9.47 0.15 14.93
N ARG A 98 -9.00 -0.73 14.03
CA ARG A 98 -7.62 -0.78 13.54
C ARG A 98 -7.59 -1.12 12.06
N VAL A 99 -6.59 -0.57 11.38
CA VAL A 99 -6.41 -0.71 9.93
C VAL A 99 -4.92 -0.72 9.58
N LEU A 100 -4.55 -1.55 8.60
CA LEU A 100 -3.25 -1.49 7.95
C LEU A 100 -3.38 -0.70 6.64
N ILE A 101 -2.38 0.12 6.32
CA ILE A 101 -2.32 0.86 5.05
C ILE A 101 -1.10 0.38 4.28
N HIS A 102 -1.30 -0.11 3.05
CA HIS A 102 -0.23 -0.65 2.22
C HIS A 102 -0.23 -0.03 0.83
N ASP A 103 0.95 0.35 0.32
CA ASP A 103 1.07 0.86 -1.04
C ASP A 103 0.96 -0.29 -2.04
N GLY A 104 -0.05 -0.25 -2.91
CA GLY A 104 -0.30 -1.30 -3.91
C GLY A 104 0.88 -1.56 -4.86
N ALA A 105 1.80 -0.60 -5.00
CA ALA A 105 2.98 -0.75 -5.84
C ALA A 105 4.07 -1.62 -5.20
N ARG A 106 3.99 -1.88 -3.88
CA ARG A 106 4.87 -2.78 -3.15
C ARG A 106 4.35 -4.22 -3.29
N CYS A 107 4.34 -4.68 -4.54
CA CYS A 107 3.76 -5.96 -4.99
C CYS A 107 4.47 -7.22 -4.46
N LEU A 108 5.65 -7.09 -3.86
CA LEU A 108 6.41 -8.19 -3.26
C LEU A 108 6.12 -8.38 -1.76
N VAL A 109 5.04 -7.76 -1.26
CA VAL A 109 4.57 -7.97 0.11
C VAL A 109 4.18 -9.43 0.32
N THR A 110 4.48 -9.98 1.50
CA THR A 110 4.12 -11.36 1.85
C THR A 110 2.91 -11.41 2.78
N PRO A 111 2.12 -12.50 2.75
CA PRO A 111 1.05 -12.75 3.73
C PRO A 111 1.55 -12.63 5.18
N ASP A 112 2.72 -13.23 5.47
CA ASP A 112 3.34 -13.22 6.79
C ASP A 112 3.71 -11.81 7.28
N LEU A 113 3.97 -10.86 6.38
CA LEU A 113 4.19 -9.48 6.77
C LEU A 113 2.89 -8.81 7.23
N PHE A 114 1.77 -9.06 6.54
CA PHE A 114 0.48 -8.55 7.00
C PHE A 114 0.07 -9.17 8.35
N ASP A 115 0.26 -10.49 8.51
CA ASP A 115 -0.09 -11.19 9.75
C ASP A 115 0.72 -10.67 10.93
N ARG A 116 2.05 -10.57 10.81
CA ARG A 116 2.89 -10.00 11.87
C ARG A 116 2.53 -8.55 12.22
N CYS A 117 2.24 -7.71 11.22
CA CYS A 117 1.80 -6.33 11.45
C CYS A 117 0.46 -6.29 12.19
N SER A 118 -0.50 -7.13 11.79
CA SER A 118 -1.82 -7.20 12.43
C SER A 118 -1.73 -7.63 13.89
N GLU A 119 -0.91 -8.65 14.18
CA GLU A 119 -0.67 -9.16 15.53
C GLU A 119 0.04 -8.12 16.40
N THR A 120 1.13 -7.53 15.90
CA THR A 120 1.90 -6.53 16.65
C THR A 120 1.05 -5.31 16.98
N LEU A 121 0.21 -4.87 16.04
CA LEU A 121 -0.67 -3.73 16.23
C LEU A 121 -1.66 -3.93 17.40
N GLN A 122 -1.99 -5.17 17.80
CA GLN A 122 -2.83 -5.40 18.99
C GLN A 122 -2.18 -4.90 20.28
N THR A 123 -0.84 -4.84 20.32
CA THR A 123 -0.06 -4.51 21.52
C THR A 123 0.49 -3.09 21.53
N CYS A 124 0.24 -2.30 20.49
CA CYS A 124 0.71 -0.92 20.41
C CYS A 124 -0.34 0.05 19.81
N PRO A 125 -0.16 1.37 20.00
CA PRO A 125 -1.04 2.36 19.38
C PRO A 125 -0.91 2.43 17.86
N GLY A 126 0.27 2.10 17.32
CA GLY A 126 0.57 2.17 15.90
C GLY A 126 1.96 1.62 15.59
N LEU A 127 2.19 1.27 14.32
CA LEU A 127 3.47 0.75 13.84
C LEU A 127 3.66 1.02 12.34
N ILE A 128 4.89 0.83 11.88
CA ILE A 128 5.22 0.68 10.46
C ILE A 128 6.14 -0.52 10.28
N ALA A 129 6.06 -1.19 9.13
CA ALA A 129 7.07 -2.12 8.70
C ALA A 129 8.25 -1.36 8.08
N ALA A 130 9.47 -1.67 8.52
CA ALA A 130 10.69 -1.02 8.06
C ALA A 130 11.82 -2.05 7.87
N VAL A 131 12.86 -1.64 7.15
CA VAL A 131 14.11 -2.40 6.99
C VAL A 131 15.27 -1.55 7.52
N PRO A 132 16.23 -2.12 8.25
CA PRO A 132 17.39 -1.37 8.73
C PRO A 132 18.20 -0.78 7.58
N VAL A 133 18.69 0.44 7.76
CA VAL A 133 19.56 1.12 6.78
C VAL A 133 20.90 0.39 6.68
N LYS A 134 21.32 0.08 5.44
CA LYS A 134 22.60 -0.56 5.14
C LYS A 134 23.65 0.44 4.64
N ASP A 135 23.21 1.37 3.80
CA ASP A 135 24.08 2.35 3.18
C ASP A 135 24.55 3.42 4.16
N THR A 136 25.63 4.11 3.80
CA THR A 136 26.05 5.31 4.51
C THR A 136 25.20 6.48 4.01
N ILE A 137 24.42 7.09 4.90
CA ILE A 137 23.61 8.26 4.57
C ILE A 137 24.46 9.53 4.70
N LYS A 138 24.33 10.44 3.74
CA LYS A 138 24.97 11.77 3.75
C LYS A 138 23.90 12.84 3.82
N VAL A 139 24.04 13.76 4.76
CA VAL A 139 23.26 15.00 4.78
C VAL A 139 24.03 16.01 3.91
N VAL A 140 23.33 16.57 2.93
CA VAL A 140 23.93 17.44 1.90
C VAL A 140 23.26 18.81 1.99
N GLY A 141 24.06 19.87 2.00
CA GLY A 141 23.58 21.24 1.99
C GLY A 141 23.01 21.67 0.63
N GLU A 142 22.42 22.87 0.57
CA GLU A 142 21.89 23.44 -0.68
C GLU A 142 22.98 23.64 -1.75
N ASP A 143 24.23 23.81 -1.33
CA ASP A 143 25.43 23.90 -2.17
C ASP A 143 25.94 22.54 -2.69
N SER A 144 25.20 21.47 -2.41
CA SER A 144 25.57 20.08 -2.74
C SER A 144 26.83 19.57 -2.03
N VAL A 145 27.24 20.20 -0.92
CA VAL A 145 28.38 19.76 -0.10
C VAL A 145 27.91 18.88 1.07
N ILE A 146 28.65 17.81 1.38
CA ILE A 146 28.36 16.93 2.52
C ILE A 146 28.58 17.69 3.83
N GLN A 147 27.55 17.71 4.67
CA GLN A 147 27.56 18.36 5.98
C GLN A 147 27.68 17.36 7.13
N ASP A 148 27.05 16.18 7.01
CA ASP A 148 27.04 15.17 8.07
C ASP A 148 26.91 13.75 7.54
N THR A 149 27.30 12.78 8.37
CA THR A 149 27.11 11.34 8.17
C THR A 149 26.48 10.74 9.42
N PRO A 150 25.14 10.75 9.53
CA PRO A 150 24.45 10.23 10.70
C PRO A 150 24.73 8.73 10.90
N ASN A 151 24.72 8.28 12.17
CA ASN A 151 24.88 6.88 12.50
C ASN A 151 23.64 6.08 12.05
N ARG A 152 23.81 5.23 11.03
CA ARG A 152 22.75 4.39 10.45
C ARG A 152 22.06 3.42 11.42
N GLN A 153 22.63 3.16 12.60
CA GLN A 153 21.96 2.35 13.64
C GLN A 153 20.70 3.01 14.22
N HIS A 154 20.52 4.32 13.98
CA HIS A 154 19.39 5.10 14.45
C HIS A 154 18.51 5.63 13.30
N LEU A 155 18.65 5.06 12.09
CA LEU A 155 17.94 5.45 10.86
C LEU A 155 17.05 4.33 10.32
#